data_AF-A0A968TGJ8-F1
#
_entry.id   AF-A0A968TGJ8-F1
#
_cell.length_a   1.000
_cell.length_b   1.000
_cell.length_c   1.000
_cell.angle_alpha   90.00
_cell.angle_beta   90.00
_cell.angle_gamma   90.00
#
_symmetry.space_group_name_H-M   'P 1'
#
loop_
_entity.id
_entity.type
_entity.pdbx_description
1 polymer ?
#
loop_
_entity_poly.entity_id
_entity_poly.type
_entity_poly.pdbx_seq_one_letter_code
_entity_poly.pdbx_strand_id
1 'polypeptide(L)'
;MKNLVKNLIKFSGITLTIITPLLAFSQESLAQSSFASSCNNSSIAGDTLSASCRTRNGSFKKTSIRIRGITNNNGNLVSVGRNRASNFQSSCNNIAIAGDTLSANCRRRNGSFNRTSIRVPGIQNKKWHLSY
;
A
#
# COMPACT_ATOMS: atom_id res chain seq x y z
N MET A 1 6.23 63.34 13.80
CA MET A 1 6.41 61.89 14.08
C MET A 1 6.81 61.18 12.80
N LYS A 2 7.87 60.35 12.88
CA LYS A 2 8.33 59.34 11.89
C LYS A 2 9.32 59.82 10.80
N ASN A 3 10.53 60.08 11.28
CA ASN A 3 11.87 59.72 10.78
C ASN A 3 12.04 59.19 9.34
N LEU A 4 12.80 59.97 8.58
CA LEU A 4 13.75 59.55 7.55
C LEU A 4 14.92 58.79 8.17
N VAL A 5 15.30 57.62 7.63
CA VAL A 5 16.72 57.23 7.53
C VAL A 5 16.90 56.30 6.32
N LYS A 6 17.58 56.77 5.28
CA LYS A 6 18.25 55.94 4.26
C LYS A 6 19.49 55.35 4.93
N ASN A 7 19.76 54.05 4.81
CA ASN A 7 21.11 53.57 5.12
C ASN A 7 21.56 52.44 4.21
N LEU A 8 22.77 52.66 3.66
CA LEU A 8 23.52 51.79 2.78
C LEU A 8 23.89 50.47 3.49
N ILE A 9 23.73 49.37 2.77
CA ILE A 9 24.18 48.03 3.18
C ILE A 9 25.71 47.97 3.01
N LYS A 10 26.44 47.87 4.11
CA LYS A 10 27.88 47.55 4.13
C LYS A 10 28.05 46.03 4.05
N PHE A 11 28.73 45.56 3.00
CA PHE A 11 29.24 44.19 2.91
C PHE A 11 30.42 44.02 3.88
N SER A 12 30.23 43.20 4.92
CA SER A 12 31.30 42.39 5.52
C SER A 12 30.68 41.45 6.55
N GLY A 13 30.43 40.21 6.14
CA GLY A 13 29.93 39.16 7.02
C GLY A 13 29.72 37.90 6.21
N ILE A 14 30.63 36.94 6.35
CA ILE A 14 30.50 35.59 5.80
C ILE A 14 29.26 34.97 6.46
N THR A 15 28.12 35.02 5.78
CA THR A 15 26.90 34.37 6.23
C THR A 15 27.08 32.87 6.04
N LEU A 16 27.30 32.15 7.13
CA LEU A 16 27.20 30.70 7.20
C LEU A 16 25.74 30.32 6.90
N THR A 17 25.44 30.06 5.62
CA THR A 17 24.15 29.55 5.20
C THR A 17 23.98 28.16 5.80
N ILE A 18 23.09 28.03 6.77
CA ILE A 18 22.69 26.75 7.36
C ILE A 18 22.02 25.97 6.23
N ILE A 19 22.75 25.03 5.62
CA ILE A 19 22.19 24.11 4.63
C ILE A 19 21.25 23.20 5.41
N THR A 20 19.97 23.53 5.46
CA THR A 20 18.94 22.61 5.95
C THR A 20 18.92 21.42 5.00
N PRO A 21 19.28 20.20 5.44
CA PRO A 21 19.22 19.03 4.59
C PRO A 21 17.74 18.77 4.27
N LEU A 22 17.40 18.85 2.99
CA LEU A 22 16.11 18.44 2.48
C LEU A 22 15.98 16.93 2.74
N LEU A 23 15.27 16.54 3.78
CA LEU A 23 14.92 15.14 4.01
C LEU A 23 13.99 14.72 2.86
N ALA A 24 14.53 14.01 1.88
CA ALA A 24 13.76 13.39 0.81
C ALA A 24 12.89 12.27 1.43
N PHE A 25 11.62 12.56 1.65
CA PHE A 25 10.64 11.53 1.99
C PHE A 25 10.32 10.73 0.73
N SER A 26 10.82 9.50 0.65
CA SER A 26 10.43 8.54 -0.39
C SER A 26 8.96 8.16 -0.16
N GLN A 27 8.05 8.70 -0.96
CA GLN A 27 6.70 8.15 -1.04
C GLN A 27 6.77 6.85 -1.85
N GLU A 28 6.74 5.72 -1.16
CA GLU A 28 6.60 4.41 -1.79
C GLU A 28 5.22 4.38 -2.49
N SER A 29 5.19 4.67 -3.80
CA SER A 29 3.98 4.47 -4.58
C SER A 29 3.66 2.98 -4.49
N LEU A 30 2.54 2.63 -3.87
CA LEU A 30 2.07 1.24 -3.86
C LEU A 30 1.78 0.85 -5.31
N ALA A 31 2.74 0.18 -5.95
CA ALA A 31 2.56 -0.36 -7.28
C ALA A 31 1.26 -1.16 -7.30
N GLN A 32 0.43 -0.94 -8.32
CA GLN A 32 -0.83 -1.68 -8.44
C GLN A 32 -0.53 -3.16 -8.67
N SER A 33 -1.38 -4.04 -8.16
CA SER A 33 -1.28 -5.47 -8.50
C SER A 33 -1.68 -5.69 -9.95
N SER A 34 -1.02 -6.64 -10.60
CA SER A 34 -1.31 -7.02 -11.98
C SER A 34 -1.56 -8.52 -12.14
N PHE A 35 -1.43 -9.33 -11.08
CA PHE A 35 -1.57 -10.78 -11.17
C PHE A 35 -2.90 -11.23 -11.81
N ALA A 36 -4.00 -10.52 -11.51
CA ALA A 36 -5.33 -10.83 -12.02
C ALA A 36 -5.43 -10.82 -13.55
N SER A 37 -4.51 -10.14 -14.26
CA SER A 37 -4.44 -10.16 -15.73
C SER A 37 -4.01 -11.51 -16.33
N SER A 38 -3.38 -12.37 -15.53
CA SER A 38 -2.80 -13.64 -16.00
C SER A 38 -2.99 -14.80 -15.04
N CYS A 39 -3.83 -14.63 -14.02
CA CYS A 39 -4.21 -15.67 -13.08
C CYS A 39 -5.74 -15.77 -13.01
N ASN A 40 -6.24 -16.97 -12.71
CA ASN A 40 -7.65 -17.26 -12.51
C ASN A 40 -7.85 -18.06 -11.22
N ASN A 41 -9.13 -18.30 -10.87
CA ASN A 41 -9.52 -19.08 -9.69
C ASN A 41 -8.88 -18.56 -8.39
N SER A 42 -8.84 -17.24 -8.23
CA SER A 42 -8.27 -16.61 -7.04
C SER A 42 -9.17 -16.82 -5.83
N SER A 43 -8.58 -17.19 -4.71
CA SER A 43 -9.24 -17.36 -3.42
C SER A 43 -8.36 -16.83 -2.30
N ILE A 44 -8.97 -16.57 -1.14
CA ILE A 44 -8.25 -16.06 0.02
C ILE A 44 -8.67 -16.79 1.29
N ALA A 45 -7.67 -17.15 2.11
CA ALA A 45 -7.86 -17.66 3.45
C ALA A 45 -6.98 -16.84 4.42
N GLY A 46 -7.62 -16.11 5.34
CA GLY A 46 -6.92 -15.13 6.17
C GLY A 46 -6.26 -14.04 5.31
N ASP A 47 -4.94 -13.95 5.33
CA ASP A 47 -4.13 -13.05 4.51
C ASP A 47 -3.46 -13.75 3.31
N THR A 48 -3.72 -15.05 3.11
CA THR A 48 -3.06 -15.84 2.06
C THR A 48 -3.94 -15.89 0.81
N LEU A 49 -3.48 -15.21 -0.25
CA LEU A 49 -4.04 -15.27 -1.60
C LEU A 49 -3.51 -16.52 -2.30
N SER A 50 -4.41 -17.31 -2.87
CA SER A 50 -4.09 -18.43 -3.75
C SER A 50 -4.70 -18.20 -5.13
N ALA A 51 -4.02 -18.59 -6.20
CA ALA A 51 -4.53 -18.50 -7.56
C ALA A 51 -3.87 -19.54 -8.48
N SER A 52 -4.46 -19.74 -9.65
CA SER A 52 -3.85 -20.48 -10.76
C SER A 52 -3.30 -19.48 -11.77
N CYS A 53 -1.99 -19.42 -11.94
CA CYS A 53 -1.32 -18.40 -12.75
C CYS A 53 -0.71 -18.99 -14.03
N ARG A 54 -0.81 -18.23 -15.12
CA ARG A 54 -0.32 -18.62 -16.45
C ARG A 54 1.21 -18.67 -16.48
N THR A 55 1.76 -19.77 -16.99
CA THR A 55 3.18 -19.97 -17.27
C THR A 55 3.56 -19.31 -18.60
N ARG A 56 4.86 -19.32 -18.96
CA ARG A 56 5.32 -18.87 -20.29
C ARG A 56 4.77 -19.70 -21.44
N ASN A 57 4.50 -20.98 -21.20
CA ASN A 57 4.00 -21.92 -22.22
C ASN A 57 2.46 -21.96 -22.28
N GLY A 58 1.77 -21.01 -21.63
CA GLY A 58 0.31 -20.90 -21.65
C GLY A 58 -0.44 -21.81 -20.65
N SER A 59 0.20 -22.83 -20.08
CA SER A 59 -0.39 -23.67 -19.02
C SER A 59 -0.58 -22.89 -17.70
N PHE A 60 -1.42 -23.39 -16.79
CA PHE A 60 -1.67 -22.77 -15.49
C PHE A 60 -1.08 -23.61 -14.34
N LYS A 61 -0.49 -22.96 -13.35
CA LYS A 61 -0.04 -23.61 -12.10
C LYS A 61 -0.58 -22.88 -10.87
N LYS A 62 -0.90 -23.66 -9.83
CA LYS A 62 -1.32 -23.15 -8.53
C LYS A 62 -0.13 -22.48 -7.81
N THR A 63 -0.40 -21.36 -7.17
CA THR A 63 0.58 -20.58 -6.40
C THR A 63 -0.16 -19.80 -5.32
N SER A 64 0.56 -19.44 -4.25
CA SER A 64 0.00 -18.69 -3.13
C SER A 64 1.01 -17.68 -2.61
N ILE A 65 0.52 -16.58 -2.06
CA ILE A 65 1.32 -15.52 -1.46
C ILE A 65 0.54 -14.87 -0.30
N ARG A 66 1.26 -14.41 0.73
CA ARG A 66 0.65 -13.58 1.77
C ARG A 66 0.50 -12.15 1.30
N ILE A 67 -0.70 -11.59 1.40
CA ILE A 67 -0.97 -10.17 1.21
C ILE A 67 -0.31 -9.39 2.34
N ARG A 68 0.45 -8.35 2.00
CA ARG A 68 1.21 -7.52 2.92
C ARG A 68 0.59 -6.14 3.04
N GLY A 69 0.76 -5.55 4.22
CA GLY A 69 0.48 -4.14 4.45
C GLY A 69 -0.98 -3.76 4.40
N ILE A 70 -1.93 -4.67 4.63
CA ILE A 70 -3.36 -4.33 4.72
C ILE A 70 -3.82 -4.41 6.18
N THR A 71 -4.45 -3.35 6.66
CA THR A 71 -4.98 -3.25 8.03
C THR A 71 -6.40 -2.75 8.03
N ASN A 72 -7.11 -2.98 9.13
CA ASN A 72 -8.41 -2.37 9.38
C ASN A 72 -8.23 -1.08 10.20
N ASN A 73 -8.54 0.07 9.59
CA ASN A 73 -8.61 1.36 10.27
C ASN A 73 -10.07 1.79 10.46
N ASN A 74 -10.61 1.53 11.65
CA ASN A 74 -11.97 1.88 12.06
C ASN A 74 -13.05 1.47 11.03
N GLY A 75 -12.99 0.22 10.57
CA GLY A 75 -13.89 -0.35 9.57
C GLY A 75 -13.45 -0.17 8.12
N ASN A 76 -12.31 0.49 7.84
CA ASN A 76 -11.83 0.68 6.48
C ASN A 76 -10.57 -0.15 6.24
N LEU A 77 -10.53 -0.91 5.16
CA LEU A 77 -9.30 -1.53 4.70
C LEU A 77 -8.38 -0.42 4.19
N VAL A 78 -7.17 -0.35 4.75
CA VAL A 78 -6.16 0.61 4.35
C VAL A 78 -4.83 -0.09 4.09
N SER A 79 -4.03 0.46 3.19
CA SER A 79 -2.66 -0.01 2.99
C SER A 79 -1.68 0.81 3.84
N VAL A 80 -0.79 0.12 4.56
CA VAL A 80 0.26 0.70 5.41
C VAL A 80 1.67 0.36 4.92
N GLY A 81 1.79 -0.07 3.66
CA GLY A 81 3.05 -0.45 3.02
C GLY A 81 3.38 -1.95 3.11
N ARG A 82 3.98 -2.48 2.04
CA ARG A 82 4.30 -3.91 1.86
C ARG A 82 5.39 -4.43 2.82
N ASN A 83 6.09 -3.54 3.50
CA ASN A 83 7.09 -3.89 4.52
C ASN A 83 6.46 -4.39 5.83
N ARG A 84 5.14 -4.28 5.98
CA ARG A 84 4.40 -4.73 7.17
C ARG A 84 3.56 -5.96 6.84
N ALA A 85 3.37 -6.84 7.82
CA ALA A 85 2.38 -7.91 7.72
C ALA A 85 0.96 -7.34 7.71
N SER A 86 0.04 -8.04 7.05
CA SER A 86 -1.38 -7.70 7.14
C SER A 86 -1.98 -8.23 8.44
N ASN A 87 -2.96 -7.51 8.98
CA ASN A 87 -3.68 -7.91 10.20
C ASN A 87 -5.20 -7.68 10.14
N PHE A 88 -5.72 -7.25 8.98
CA PHE A 88 -7.15 -7.01 8.80
C PHE A 88 -8.00 -8.23 9.17
N GLN A 89 -7.51 -9.44 8.87
CA GLN A 89 -8.18 -10.70 9.12
C GLN A 89 -8.50 -10.96 10.60
N SER A 90 -7.82 -10.29 11.53
CA SER A 90 -8.10 -10.39 12.97
C SER A 90 -9.37 -9.63 13.40
N SER A 91 -9.90 -8.74 12.56
CA SER A 91 -11.03 -7.88 12.89
C SER A 91 -12.04 -7.70 11.76
N CYS A 92 -11.86 -8.42 10.65
CA CYS A 92 -12.78 -8.44 9.53
C CYS A 92 -13.29 -9.86 9.29
N ASN A 93 -14.52 -9.99 8.83
CA ASN A 93 -15.13 -11.24 8.38
C ASN A 93 -15.62 -11.12 6.94
N ASN A 94 -16.13 -12.22 6.38
CA ASN A 94 -16.60 -12.30 4.99
C ASN A 94 -15.53 -11.81 4.00
N ILE A 95 -14.28 -12.23 4.23
CA ILE A 95 -13.12 -11.84 3.42
C ILE A 95 -13.21 -12.55 2.07
N ALA A 96 -13.16 -11.79 0.99
CA ALA A 96 -13.23 -12.31 -0.37
C ALA A 96 -12.29 -11.53 -1.30
N ILE A 97 -11.82 -12.18 -2.36
CA ILE A 97 -11.01 -11.55 -3.40
C ILE A 97 -11.66 -11.78 -4.77
N ALA A 98 -11.80 -10.70 -5.54
CA ALA A 98 -12.26 -10.73 -6.91
C ALA A 98 -11.28 -9.93 -7.78
N GLY A 99 -10.62 -10.60 -8.72
CA GLY A 99 -9.47 -10.03 -9.41
C GLY A 99 -8.38 -9.63 -8.40
N ASP A 100 -7.97 -8.38 -8.42
CA ASP A 100 -7.02 -7.79 -7.47
C ASP A 100 -7.68 -7.05 -6.29
N THR A 101 -9.01 -7.10 -6.19
CA THR A 101 -9.77 -6.36 -5.18
C THR A 101 -10.12 -7.27 -4.01
N LEU A 102 -9.59 -6.93 -2.83
CA LEU A 102 -9.92 -7.52 -1.54
C LEU A 102 -11.14 -6.80 -0.98
N SER A 103 -12.15 -7.55 -0.54
CA SER A 103 -13.34 -7.03 0.13
C SER A 103 -13.57 -7.76 1.44
N ALA A 104 -14.09 -7.05 2.44
CA ALA A 104 -14.42 -7.62 3.74
C ALA A 104 -15.45 -6.75 4.48
N ASN A 105 -16.04 -7.32 5.53
CA ASN A 105 -16.79 -6.58 6.54
C ASN A 105 -15.89 -6.38 7.76
N CYS A 106 -15.45 -5.15 8.01
CA CYS A 106 -14.46 -4.83 9.03
C CYS A 106 -15.09 -4.15 10.24
N ARG A 107 -14.69 -4.56 11.44
CA ARG A 107 -15.19 -4.02 12.71
C ARG A 107 -14.64 -2.60 12.96
N ARG A 108 -15.53 -1.66 13.27
CA ARG A 108 -15.22 -0.31 13.74
C ARG A 108 -14.89 -0.30 15.24
N ARG A 109 -14.31 0.79 15.75
CA ARG A 109 -14.00 0.95 17.19
C ARG A 109 -15.26 0.89 18.07
N ASN A 110 -16.40 1.36 17.55
CA ASN A 110 -17.70 1.29 18.24
C ASN A 110 -18.38 -0.09 18.15
N GLY A 111 -17.71 -1.13 17.64
CA GLY A 111 -18.24 -2.48 17.52
C GLY A 111 -19.09 -2.74 16.28
N SER A 112 -19.60 -1.72 15.59
CA SER A 112 -20.33 -1.88 14.33
C SER A 112 -19.43 -2.38 13.19
N PHE A 113 -20.01 -2.90 12.11
CA PHE A 113 -19.25 -3.38 10.94
C PHE A 113 -19.43 -2.47 9.72
N ASN A 114 -18.38 -2.35 8.93
CA ASN A 114 -18.37 -1.63 7.67
C ASN A 114 -17.99 -2.57 6.52
N ARG A 115 -18.75 -2.58 5.43
CA ARG A 115 -18.32 -3.23 4.20
C ARG A 115 -17.32 -2.32 3.50
N THR A 116 -16.14 -2.86 3.19
CA THR A 116 -15.03 -2.09 2.63
C THR A 116 -14.25 -2.95 1.65
N SER A 117 -13.53 -2.30 0.74
CA SER A 117 -12.69 -2.96 -0.25
C SER A 117 -11.46 -2.15 -0.57
N ILE A 118 -10.39 -2.84 -0.95
CA ILE A 118 -9.14 -2.23 -1.38
C ILE A 118 -8.49 -3.09 -2.48
N ARG A 119 -7.78 -2.47 -3.43
CA ARG A 119 -6.89 -3.22 -4.32
C ARG A 119 -5.67 -3.69 -3.56
N VAL A 120 -5.32 -4.97 -3.69
CA VAL A 120 -4.12 -5.51 -3.06
C VAL A 120 -2.89 -4.92 -3.75
N PRO A 121 -1.85 -4.49 -3.02
CA PRO A 121 -0.73 -3.77 -3.63
C PRO A 121 0.34 -4.71 -4.19
N GLY A 122 0.71 -4.49 -5.45
CA GLY A 122 1.96 -4.88 -6.08
C GLY A 122 2.24 -6.38 -6.22
N ILE A 123 1.21 -7.21 -6.23
CA ILE A 123 1.32 -8.64 -6.52
C ILE A 123 1.27 -8.84 -8.04
N GLN A 124 2.23 -9.59 -8.56
CA GLN A 124 2.42 -9.89 -9.97
C GLN A 124 2.59 -11.40 -10.17
N ASN A 125 2.33 -11.86 -11.39
CA ASN A 125 2.67 -13.22 -11.83
C ASN A 125 4.05 -13.22 -12.50
N LYS A 126 5.07 -13.82 -11.86
CA LYS A 126 6.40 -14.01 -12.44
C LYS A 126 6.58 -15.48 -12.82
N LYS A 127 6.35 -15.82 -14.10
CA LYS A 127 6.42 -17.20 -14.62
C LYS A 127 5.67 -18.15 -13.70
N TRP A 128 4.35 -18.07 -13.60
CA TRP A 128 3.47 -18.81 -12.67
C TRP A 128 3.59 -18.50 -11.17
N HIS A 129 4.67 -17.90 -10.69
CA HIS A 129 4.87 -17.66 -9.26
C HIS A 129 4.33 -16.27 -8.87
N LEU A 130 3.39 -16.20 -7.92
CA LEU A 130 2.96 -14.92 -7.36
C LEU A 130 4.10 -14.28 -6.59
N SER A 131 4.42 -13.04 -6.92
CA SER A 131 5.46 -12.29 -6.22
C SER A 131 5.10 -10.83 -6.08
N TYR A 132 5.81 -10.20 -5.17
CA TYR A 132 5.89 -8.75 -5.00
C TYR A 132 6.82 -8.07 -6.02
#